data_AF-A0A524JB01-F1
#
_entry.id   AF-A0A524JB01-F1
#
_cell.length_a   1.000
_cell.length_b   1.000
_cell.length_c   1.000
_cell.angle_alpha   90.00
_cell.angle_beta   90.00
_cell.angle_gamma   90.00
#
_symmetry.space_group_name_H-M   'P 1'
#
loop_
_entity.id
_entity.type
_entity.pdbx_description
1 polymer ?
#
loop_
_entity_poly.entity_id
_entity_poly.type
_entity_poly.pdbx_seq_one_letter_code
_entity_poly.pdbx_strand_id
1 'polypeptide(L)' 'MKKILLPTDFSEIAYNATRYALKLFEGEVCTFYLLHTYTPAIYQAEYLLHSPG' A
#
# COMPACT_ATOMS: atom_id res chain seq x y z
N MET A 1 3.02 -21.64 -0.78
CA MET A 1 3.02 -20.51 -1.75
C MET A 1 2.57 -19.26 -1.01
N LYS A 2 3.46 -18.29 -0.81
CA LYS A 2 3.13 -17.07 -0.03
C LYS A 2 2.44 -16.03 -0.91
N LYS A 3 1.44 -15.35 -0.37
CA LYS A 3 0.76 -14.21 -1.00
C LYS A 3 1.07 -12.97 -0.18
N ILE A 4 1.83 -12.03 -0.74
CA ILE A 4 2.37 -10.88 -0.02
C ILE A 4 1.74 -9.62 -0.59
N LEU A 5 1.17 -8.79 0.26
CA LEU A 5 0.58 -7.50 -0.10
C LEU A 5 1.63 -6.40 0.12
N LEU A 6 1.89 -5.61 -0.91
CA LEU A 6 2.82 -4.49 -0.92
C LEU A 6 2.02 -3.19 -0.99
N PRO A 7 1.76 -2.52 0.15
CA PRO A 7 1.17 -1.18 0.13
C PRO A 7 2.15 -0.20 -0.50
N THR A 8 1.65 0.69 -1.36
CA THR A 8 2.44 1.72 -2.01
C THR A 8 1.66 3.01 -2.15
N ASP A 9 2.31 4.13 -1.84
CA ASP A 9 1.90 5.49 -2.16
C ASP A 9 2.74 6.06 -3.32
N PHE A 10 3.50 5.20 -4.01
CA PHE A 10 4.46 5.54 -5.06
C PHE A 10 5.62 6.45 -4.62
N SER A 11 5.83 6.62 -3.32
CA SER A 11 7.01 7.30 -2.79
C SER A 11 8.29 6.47 -2.97
N GLU A 12 9.44 7.14 -2.88
CA GLU A 12 10.75 6.47 -2.86
C GLU A 12 10.87 5.50 -1.67
N ILE A 13 10.23 5.80 -0.54
CA ILE A 13 10.24 4.96 0.66
C ILE A 13 9.47 3.66 0.39
N ALA A 14 8.27 3.74 -0.21
CA ALA A 14 7.50 2.57 -0.59
C ALA A 14 8.24 1.71 -1.64
N TYR A 15 8.95 2.35 -2.56
CA TYR A 15 9.80 1.65 -3.52
C TYR A 15 10.96 0.90 -2.83
N ASN A 16 11.65 1.55 -1.88
CA ASN A 16 12.71 0.91 -1.10
C ASN A 16 12.19 -0.24 -0.24
N ALA A 17 11.02 -0.08 0.39
CA ALA A 17 10.35 -1.16 1.14
C ALA A 17 10.02 -2.36 0.24
N THR A 18 9.52 -2.09 -0.97
CA THR A 18 9.28 -3.13 -1.99
C THR A 18 10.57 -3.89 -2.33
N ARG A 19 11.69 -3.18 -2.57
CA ARG A 19 12.98 -3.81 -2.83
C ARG A 19 13.47 -4.67 -1.67
N TYR A 20 13.27 -4.23 -0.43
CA TYR A 20 13.59 -5.00 0.75
C TYR A 20 12.75 -6.28 0.84
N ALA A 21 11.44 -6.20 0.60
CA ALA A 21 10.56 -7.36 0.60
C ALA A 21 10.99 -8.39 -0.47
N LEU A 22 11.34 -7.96 -1.67
CA LEU A 22 11.81 -8.86 -2.74
C LEU A 22 13.10 -9.59 -2.35
N LYS A 23 14.06 -8.89 -1.71
CA LYS A 23 15.30 -9.51 -1.22
C LYS A 23 15.05 -10.45 -0.03
N LEU A 24 14.14 -10.09 0.87
CA LEU A 24 13.80 -10.88 2.04
C LEU A 24 13.25 -12.27 1.65
N PHE A 25 12.49 -12.33 0.57
CA PHE A 25 11.87 -13.56 0.06
C PHE A 25 12.62 -14.15 -1.15
N GLU A 26 13.90 -13.80 -1.32
CA GLU A 26 14.73 -14.38 -2.37
C GLU A 26 14.84 -15.91 -2.18
N GLY A 27 14.66 -16.66 -3.27
CA GLY A 27 14.64 -18.13 -3.24
C GLY A 27 13.31 -18.77 -2.85
N GLU A 28 12.29 -17.97 -2.50
CA GLU A 28 10.95 -18.46 -2.17
C GLU A 28 9.94 -18.21 -3.29
N VAL A 29 9.08 -19.19 -3.58
CA VAL A 29 7.95 -19.00 -4.51
C VAL A 29 6.86 -18.16 -3.86
N CYS A 30 6.80 -16.89 -4.24
CA CYS A 30 5.87 -15.89 -3.74
C CYS A 30 5.04 -15.25 -4.85
N THR A 31 3.82 -14.83 -4.52
CA THR A 31 3.01 -13.93 -5.34
C THR A 31 2.88 -12.60 -4.62
N PHE A 32 3.34 -11.53 -5.26
CA PHE A 32 3.25 -10.18 -4.72
C PHE A 32 2.07 -9.43 -5.35
N TYR A 33 1.30 -8.74 -4.52
CA TYR A 33 0.18 -7.90 -4.92
C TYR A 33 0.47 -6.47 -4.51
N LEU A 34 0.43 -5.54 -5.44
CA LEU A 34 0.57 -4.11 -5.15
C LEU A 34 -0.78 -3.53 -4.76
N LEU A 35 -0.81 -2.78 -3.66
CA LEU A 35 -2.00 -2.07 -3.19
C LEU A 35 -1.70 -0.58 -3.08
N HIS A 36 -2.43 0.22 -3.85
CA HIS A 36 -2.51 1.66 -3.65
C HIS A 36 -3.93 2.01 -3.21
N THR A 37 -4.07 2.67 -2.06
CA THR A 37 -5.36 3.13 -1.56
C THR A 37 -5.44 4.64 -1.69
N TYR A 38 -6.58 5.12 -2.13
CA TYR A 38 -6.92 6.53 -2.14
C TYR A 38 -8.27 6.72 -1.46
N THR A 39 -8.45 7.84 -0.76
CA THR A 39 -9.74 8.20 -0.20
C THR A 39 -10.59 8.78 -1.33
N PRO A 40 -11.75 8.18 -1.67
CA PRO A 40 -12.64 8.75 -2.67
C PRO A 40 -13.15 10.12 -2.21
N ALA A 41 -13.29 11.06 -3.16
CA ALA A 41 -13.67 12.45 -2.86
C ALA A 41 -15.00 12.58 -2.09
N ILE A 42 -15.94 11.64 -2.28
CA ILE A 42 -17.24 11.60 -1.58
C ILE A 42 -17.04 11.46 -0.06
N TYR A 43 -16.16 10.57 0.37
CA TYR A 43 -15.88 10.37 1.81
C TYR A 43 -15.13 11.56 2.43
N GLN A 44 -14.37 12.30 1.62
CA GLN A 44 -13.69 13.50 2.09
C GLN A 44 -14.68 14.64 2.36
N ALA A 45 -15.70 14.81 1.51
CA ALA A 45 -16.76 15.78 1.74
C ALA A 45 -17.61 15.42 2.97
N GLU A 46 -17.98 14.14 3.14
CA GLU A 46 -18.70 13.68 4.32
C GLU A 46 -17.89 13.87 5.61
N TYR A 47 -16.59 13.56 5.59
CA TYR A 47 -15.70 13.79 6.73
C TYR A 47 -15.61 15.27 7.11
N LEU A 48 -15.47 16.17 6.12
CA LEU A 48 -15.42 17.61 6.36
C LEU A 48 -16.75 18.18 6.87
N LEU A 49 -17.87 17.63 6.44
CA LEU A 49 -19.21 18.08 6.85
C LEU A 49 -19.61 17.57 8.25
N HIS A 50 -19.11 16.40 8.67
CA HIS A 50 -19.52 15.75 9.92
C HIS A 50 -18.45 15.70 11.02
N SER A 51 -17.22 16.17 10.77
CA SER A 51 -16.21 16.30 11.83
C SER A 51 -16.50 17.57 12.66
N PRO A 52 -16.79 17.46 13.97
CA PRO A 52 -16.70 18.61 14.85
C PRO A 52 -15.20 18.95 14.95
N GLY A 53 -14.85 20.18 14.59
CA GLY A 53 -13.52 20.73 14.83
C GLY A 53 -13.22 20.88 16.32
#